data_AF-A0A6P0GJW0-F1
#
_entry.id   AF-A0A6P0GJW0-F1
#
_cell.length_a   1.000
_cell.length_b   1.000
_cell.length_c   1.000
_cell.angle_alpha   90.00
_cell.angle_beta   90.00
_cell.angle_gamma   90.00
#
_symmetry.space_group_name_H-M   'P 1'
#
loop_
_entity.id
_entity.type
_entity.pdbx_description
1 polymer ?
#
loop_
_entity_poly.entity_id
_entity_poly.type
_entity_poly.pdbx_seq_one_letter_code
_entity_poly.pdbx_strand_id
1 'polypeptide(L)'
;MTTTTAPAAVPAAVRPPVRAGGPSPAALVGIEVRKSLSTRSGRSLAVASVLLAPAATAVVAAASDETLGSVTGPLGVMGMLTGLVLLSLGVLATAGEWSHRTVQTTYLLVPRRGRVLAAKTVAVALLGAVAAAVAAALTAAVLAGMADGASWDGAGRAVGVFVAVGAVFAVTGAGVGAALANTPAAMTTLYLVILGVLPIVRTFEPEVGSKLDPAEAVLALSQGQAQTQSVLVLTGWVVVGLVAGAVVTRRRAVA
;
A
#
# COMPACT_ATOMS: atom_id res chain seq x y z
N MET A 1 -1.00 -74.95 -26.92
CA MET A 1 -1.08 -74.32 -25.58
C MET A 1 -1.16 -72.82 -25.78
N THR A 2 -2.34 -72.23 -25.56
CA THR A 2 -2.58 -70.79 -25.64
C THR A 2 -2.72 -70.26 -24.22
N THR A 3 -1.76 -69.45 -23.79
CA THR A 3 -1.76 -68.81 -22.46
C THR A 3 -2.56 -67.51 -22.54
N THR A 4 -3.74 -67.49 -21.94
CA THR A 4 -4.56 -66.27 -21.80
C THR A 4 -4.05 -65.46 -20.60
N THR A 5 -3.45 -64.30 -20.85
CA THR A 5 -3.08 -63.34 -19.80
C THR A 5 -4.30 -62.53 -19.36
N ALA A 6 -4.69 -62.65 -18.09
CA ALA A 6 -5.75 -61.83 -17.50
C ALA A 6 -5.25 -60.38 -17.31
N PRO A 7 -6.08 -59.36 -17.61
CA PRO A 7 -5.69 -57.97 -17.45
C PRO A 7 -5.51 -57.63 -15.96
N ALA A 8 -4.39 -57.00 -15.62
CA ALA A 8 -4.11 -56.54 -14.26
C ALA A 8 -5.15 -55.50 -13.82
N ALA A 9 -5.76 -55.70 -12.65
CA ALA A 9 -6.70 -54.75 -12.07
C ALA A 9 -5.98 -53.43 -11.76
N VAL A 10 -6.39 -52.35 -12.43
CA VAL A 10 -5.89 -51.00 -12.13
C VAL A 10 -6.45 -50.60 -10.76
N PRO A 11 -5.61 -50.30 -9.75
CA PRO A 11 -6.10 -49.89 -8.44
C PRO A 11 -6.96 -48.64 -8.59
N ALA A 12 -8.14 -48.65 -7.98
CA ALA A 12 -9.07 -47.53 -8.00
C ALA A 12 -8.36 -46.28 -7.46
N ALA A 13 -8.23 -45.24 -8.29
CA ALA A 13 -7.58 -44.00 -7.91
C ALA A 13 -8.32 -43.39 -6.71
N VAL A 14 -7.64 -43.35 -5.55
CA VAL A 14 -8.13 -42.65 -4.37
C VAL A 14 -8.22 -41.17 -4.73
N ARG A 15 -9.44 -40.66 -4.95
CA ARG A 15 -9.64 -39.24 -5.20
C ARG A 15 -9.31 -38.50 -3.90
N PRO A 16 -8.41 -37.49 -3.93
CA PRO A 16 -8.14 -36.72 -2.74
C PRO A 16 -9.43 -36.06 -2.25
N PRO A 17 -9.64 -35.94 -0.93
CA PRO A 17 -10.84 -35.33 -0.37
C PRO A 17 -10.98 -33.90 -0.91
N VAL A 18 -12.07 -33.64 -1.61
CA VAL A 18 -12.41 -32.30 -2.09
C VAL A 18 -12.77 -31.45 -0.88
N ARG A 19 -12.04 -30.35 -0.64
CA ARG A 19 -12.39 -29.42 0.44
C ARG A 19 -13.81 -28.89 0.23
N ALA A 20 -14.70 -29.18 1.16
CA ALA A 20 -16.11 -28.79 1.10
C ALA A 20 -16.37 -27.30 1.40
N GLY A 21 -15.38 -26.41 1.28
CA GLY A 21 -15.50 -25.00 1.63
C GLY A 21 -14.52 -24.11 0.87
N GLY A 22 -14.94 -22.87 0.61
CA GLY A 22 -14.06 -21.85 0.06
C GLY A 22 -12.92 -21.47 1.04
N PRO A 23 -11.83 -20.85 0.54
CA PRO A 23 -10.71 -20.45 1.38
C PRO A 23 -11.14 -19.51 2.51
N SER A 24 -10.49 -19.59 3.68
CA SER A 24 -10.74 -18.68 4.81
C SER A 24 -10.26 -17.26 4.49
N PRO A 25 -10.80 -16.21 5.16
CA PRO A 25 -10.33 -14.84 4.97
C PRO A 25 -8.82 -14.68 5.21
N ALA A 26 -8.29 -15.30 6.27
CA ALA A 26 -6.86 -15.29 6.58
C ALA A 26 -6.02 -15.95 5.48
N ALA A 27 -6.49 -17.07 4.90
CA ALA A 27 -5.82 -17.72 3.79
C ALA A 27 -5.78 -16.82 2.55
N LEU A 28 -6.86 -16.09 2.25
CA LEU A 28 -6.89 -15.13 1.14
C LEU A 28 -5.92 -13.97 1.36
N VAL A 29 -5.90 -13.38 2.56
CA VAL A 29 -4.95 -12.32 2.91
C VAL A 29 -3.51 -12.81 2.76
N GLY A 30 -3.20 -14.01 3.27
CA GLY A 30 -1.86 -14.60 3.15
C GLY A 30 -1.43 -14.84 1.69
N ILE A 31 -2.37 -15.22 0.82
CA ILE A 31 -2.10 -15.36 -0.63
C ILE A 31 -1.80 -14.00 -1.24
N GLU A 32 -2.58 -12.97 -0.93
CA GLU A 32 -2.38 -11.61 -1.48
C GLU A 32 -1.07 -10.97 -1.02
N VAL A 33 -0.68 -11.19 0.23
CA VAL A 33 0.64 -10.79 0.75
C VAL A 33 1.74 -11.49 -0.03
N ARG A 34 1.65 -12.83 -0.18
CA ARG A 34 2.64 -13.61 -0.93
C ARG A 34 2.73 -13.17 -2.38
N LYS A 35 1.60 -12.89 -3.03
CA LYS A 35 1.52 -12.42 -4.41
C LYS A 35 2.20 -11.07 -4.59
N SER A 36 1.96 -10.14 -3.67
CA SER A 36 2.57 -8.81 -3.70
C SER A 36 4.09 -8.89 -3.59
N LEU A 37 4.62 -9.87 -2.84
CA LEU A 37 6.06 -10.07 -2.66
C LEU A 37 6.69 -11.12 -3.59
N SER A 38 5.91 -11.81 -4.42
CA SER A 38 6.44 -12.85 -5.31
C SER A 38 6.97 -12.30 -6.63
N THR A 39 6.59 -11.08 -7.02
CA THR A 39 6.99 -10.44 -8.29
C THR A 39 8.26 -9.58 -8.13
N ARG A 40 9.02 -9.38 -9.23
CA ARG A 40 10.18 -8.48 -9.22
C ARG A 40 9.78 -7.07 -8.80
N SER A 41 8.76 -6.50 -9.44
CA SER A 41 8.29 -5.14 -9.14
C SER A 41 7.79 -5.00 -7.71
N GLY A 42 7.04 -5.98 -7.20
CA GLY A 42 6.54 -5.94 -5.84
C GLY A 42 7.64 -6.05 -4.78
N ARG A 43 8.65 -6.90 -4.99
CA ARG A 43 9.86 -6.94 -4.13
C ARG A 43 10.64 -5.64 -4.19
N SER A 44 10.85 -5.09 -5.39
CA SER A 44 11.54 -3.82 -5.56
C SER A 44 10.82 -2.67 -4.85
N LEU A 45 9.49 -2.61 -4.92
CA LEU A 45 8.69 -1.62 -4.18
C LEU A 45 8.77 -1.83 -2.67
N ALA A 46 8.71 -3.08 -2.18
CA ALA A 46 8.85 -3.37 -0.76
C ALA A 46 10.23 -2.93 -0.23
N VAL A 47 11.31 -3.27 -0.95
CA VAL A 47 12.67 -2.83 -0.60
C VAL A 47 12.78 -1.29 -0.65
N ALA A 48 12.28 -0.66 -1.71
CA ALA A 48 12.30 0.79 -1.84
C ALA A 48 11.52 1.49 -0.72
N SER A 49 10.35 0.95 -0.33
CA SER A 49 9.53 1.53 0.74
C SER A 49 10.23 1.55 2.11
N VAL A 50 11.10 0.56 2.35
CA VAL A 50 11.88 0.44 3.59
C VAL A 50 13.15 1.30 3.55
N LEU A 51 13.86 1.34 2.42
CA LEU A 51 15.20 1.93 2.34
C LEU A 51 15.22 3.40 1.89
N LEU A 52 14.23 3.85 1.12
CA LEU A 52 14.28 5.18 0.49
C LEU A 52 14.28 6.30 1.54
N ALA A 53 13.40 6.22 2.53
CA ALA A 53 13.29 7.21 3.61
C ALA A 53 14.57 7.33 4.46
N PRO A 54 15.14 6.25 5.04
CA PRO A 54 16.38 6.37 5.81
C PRO A 54 17.57 6.79 4.95
N ALA A 55 17.65 6.32 3.69
CA ALA A 55 18.71 6.76 2.77
C ALA A 55 18.60 8.26 2.45
N ALA A 56 17.41 8.76 2.12
CA ALA A 56 17.17 10.17 1.88
C ALA A 56 17.46 11.01 3.14
N THR A 57 17.11 10.51 4.32
CA THR A 57 17.43 11.17 5.60
C THR A 57 18.94 11.28 5.80
N ALA A 58 19.70 10.21 5.56
CA ALA A 58 21.15 10.23 5.70
C ALA A 58 21.80 11.21 4.70
N VAL A 59 21.32 11.24 3.46
CA VAL A 59 21.82 12.18 2.44
C VAL A 59 21.52 13.63 2.84
N VAL A 60 20.30 13.93 3.26
CA VAL A 60 19.92 15.28 3.69
C VAL A 60 20.69 15.72 4.92
N ALA A 61 20.81 14.85 5.93
CA ALA A 61 21.56 15.15 7.15
C ALA A 61 23.06 15.37 6.88
N ALA A 62 23.65 14.60 5.95
CA ALA A 62 25.06 14.77 5.57
C ALA A 62 25.32 16.03 4.72
N ALA A 63 24.30 16.53 4.01
CA ALA A 63 24.41 17.68 3.13
C ALA A 63 24.01 19.02 3.80
N SER A 64 23.46 18.98 5.01
CA SER A 64 22.93 20.16 5.70
C SER A 64 23.88 20.65 6.78
N ASP A 65 24.23 21.93 6.76
CA ASP A 65 24.99 22.59 7.83
C ASP A 65 24.08 23.14 8.95
N GLU A 66 22.76 23.08 8.76
CA GLU A 66 21.76 23.58 9.70
C GLU A 66 21.46 22.54 10.79
N THR A 67 21.50 22.98 12.05
CA THR A 67 21.12 22.14 13.18
C THR A 67 19.61 21.90 13.21
N LEU A 68 19.20 20.64 13.25
CA LEU A 68 17.78 20.26 13.33
C LEU A 68 17.19 20.60 14.70
N GLY A 69 16.15 21.43 14.73
CA GLY A 69 15.43 21.77 15.97
C GLY A 69 14.52 20.65 16.51
N SER A 70 13.95 19.82 15.63
CA SER A 70 13.05 18.71 16.00
C SER A 70 13.00 17.62 14.93
N VAL A 71 12.82 16.37 15.37
CA VAL A 71 12.70 15.20 14.48
C VAL A 71 11.31 15.00 13.87
N THR A 72 10.26 15.65 14.39
CA THR A 72 8.87 15.37 13.95
C THR A 72 8.58 15.80 12.52
N GLY A 73 9.17 16.91 12.09
CA GLY A 73 9.07 17.40 10.71
C GLY A 73 9.71 16.42 9.71
N PRO A 74 11.02 16.11 9.86
CA PRO A 74 11.71 15.13 9.03
C PRO A 74 11.01 13.76 8.99
N LEU A 75 10.56 13.24 10.14
CA LEU A 75 9.80 11.98 10.19
C LEU A 75 8.49 12.06 9.39
N GLY A 76 7.78 13.18 9.45
CA GLY A 76 6.55 13.39 8.66
C GLY A 76 6.83 13.43 7.15
N VAL A 77 7.87 14.15 6.73
CA VAL A 77 8.28 14.24 5.31
C VAL A 77 8.69 12.86 4.79
N MET A 78 9.49 12.12 5.55
CA MET A 78 9.90 10.77 5.19
C MET A 78 8.73 9.78 5.21
N GLY A 79 7.76 9.99 6.11
CA GLY A 79 6.50 9.25 6.12
C GLY A 79 5.71 9.44 4.83
N MET A 80 5.61 10.69 4.35
CA MET A 80 4.99 10.98 3.06
C MET A 80 5.74 10.33 1.89
N LEU A 81 7.08 10.40 1.88
CA LEU A 81 7.92 9.78 0.85
C LEU A 81 7.70 8.26 0.79
N THR A 82 7.73 7.56 1.92
CA THR A 82 7.42 6.13 1.99
C THR A 82 5.97 5.84 1.61
N GLY A 83 5.02 6.69 2.02
CA GLY A 83 3.62 6.62 1.63
C GLY A 83 3.44 6.61 0.11
N LEU A 84 4.13 7.48 -0.62
CA LEU A 84 4.09 7.53 -2.09
C LEU A 84 4.62 6.25 -2.76
N VAL A 85 5.61 5.58 -2.16
CA VAL A 85 6.10 4.28 -2.65
C VAL A 85 5.07 3.16 -2.36
N LEU A 86 4.43 3.20 -1.18
CA LEU A 86 3.43 2.22 -0.78
C LEU A 86 2.10 2.39 -1.53
N LEU A 87 1.75 3.62 -1.93
CA LEU A 87 0.69 3.92 -2.89
C LEU A 87 0.87 3.09 -4.17
N SER A 88 2.11 3.02 -4.65
CA SER A 88 2.45 2.23 -5.83
C SER A 88 2.21 0.73 -5.64
N LEU A 89 2.59 0.20 -4.48
CA LEU A 89 2.37 -1.21 -4.11
C LEU A 89 0.87 -1.53 -4.10
N GLY A 90 0.06 -0.66 -3.52
CA GLY A 90 -1.40 -0.78 -3.49
C GLY A 90 -2.03 -0.90 -4.88
N VAL A 91 -1.68 0.01 -5.79
CA VAL A 91 -2.16 -0.04 -7.17
C VAL A 91 -1.72 -1.33 -7.86
N LEU A 92 -0.46 -1.75 -7.71
CA LEU A 92 0.04 -2.95 -8.36
C LEU A 92 -0.68 -4.22 -7.88
N ALA A 93 -1.04 -4.27 -6.59
CA ALA A 93 -1.79 -5.38 -5.99
C ALA A 93 -3.21 -5.56 -6.57
N THR A 94 -3.77 -4.51 -7.19
CA THR A 94 -5.14 -4.52 -7.74
C THR A 94 -5.14 -4.38 -9.26
N ALA A 95 -4.63 -3.27 -9.80
CA ALA A 95 -4.57 -3.01 -11.25
C ALA A 95 -3.64 -3.96 -12.02
N GLY A 96 -2.61 -4.49 -11.35
CA GLY A 96 -1.66 -5.42 -11.97
C GLY A 96 -2.33 -6.72 -12.43
N GLU A 97 -3.37 -7.19 -11.73
CA GLU A 97 -4.08 -8.41 -12.11
C GLU A 97 -4.84 -8.27 -13.42
N TRP A 98 -5.45 -7.09 -13.63
CA TRP A 98 -6.15 -6.75 -14.85
C TRP A 98 -5.18 -6.58 -16.01
N SER A 99 -4.06 -5.90 -15.77
CA SER A 99 -3.01 -5.68 -16.76
C SER A 99 -2.40 -7.00 -17.26
N HIS A 100 -2.31 -8.02 -16.40
CA HIS A 100 -1.81 -9.36 -16.74
C HIS A 100 -2.89 -10.41 -16.97
N ARG A 101 -4.19 -10.03 -17.00
CA ARG A 101 -5.36 -10.92 -17.12
C ARG A 101 -5.48 -12.04 -16.07
N THR A 102 -4.65 -12.05 -15.03
CA THR A 102 -4.73 -13.02 -13.92
C THR A 102 -5.97 -12.85 -13.04
N VAL A 103 -6.72 -11.75 -13.21
CA VAL A 103 -7.99 -11.53 -12.52
C VAL A 103 -9.04 -12.61 -12.84
N GLN A 104 -9.00 -13.19 -14.05
CA GLN A 104 -9.93 -14.26 -14.45
C GLN A 104 -9.76 -15.50 -13.56
N THR A 105 -8.51 -15.96 -13.37
CA THR A 105 -8.21 -17.13 -12.54
C THR A 105 -8.57 -16.87 -11.07
N THR A 106 -8.32 -15.66 -10.57
CA THR A 106 -8.74 -15.27 -9.21
C THR A 106 -10.25 -15.40 -9.02
N TYR A 107 -11.07 -14.92 -9.97
CA TYR A 107 -12.52 -14.99 -9.83
C TYR A 107 -13.13 -16.34 -10.20
N LEU A 108 -12.45 -17.18 -10.98
CA LEU A 108 -12.82 -18.58 -11.14
C LEU A 108 -12.62 -19.38 -9.83
N LEU A 109 -11.51 -19.12 -9.12
CA LEU A 109 -11.22 -19.77 -7.84
C LEU A 109 -12.05 -19.19 -6.68
N VAL A 110 -12.34 -17.88 -6.72
CA VAL A 110 -13.08 -17.16 -5.67
C VAL A 110 -14.13 -16.25 -6.33
N PRO A 111 -15.32 -16.77 -6.67
CA PRO A 111 -16.34 -16.03 -7.43
C PRO A 111 -16.96 -14.85 -6.68
N ARG A 112 -16.81 -14.81 -5.34
CA ARG A 112 -17.28 -13.68 -4.51
C ARG A 112 -16.28 -12.53 -4.54
N ARG A 113 -16.36 -11.67 -5.56
CA ARG A 113 -15.41 -10.55 -5.81
C ARG A 113 -15.14 -9.66 -4.60
N GLY A 114 -16.17 -9.38 -3.79
CA GLY A 114 -16.02 -8.58 -2.56
C GLY A 114 -15.07 -9.20 -1.54
N ARG A 115 -14.99 -10.54 -1.45
CA ARG A 115 -14.06 -11.23 -0.55
C ARG A 115 -12.61 -11.05 -0.99
N VAL A 116 -12.35 -11.09 -2.30
CA VAL A 116 -11.02 -10.85 -2.87
C VAL A 116 -10.60 -9.41 -2.65
N LEU A 117 -11.48 -8.44 -2.93
CA LEU A 117 -11.15 -7.02 -2.74
C LEU A 117 -10.88 -6.69 -1.26
N ALA A 118 -11.66 -7.24 -0.33
CA ALA A 118 -11.41 -7.10 1.11
C ALA A 118 -10.06 -7.73 1.50
N ALA A 119 -9.76 -8.95 1.04
CA ALA A 119 -8.49 -9.60 1.31
C ALA A 119 -7.29 -8.79 0.78
N LYS A 120 -7.39 -8.25 -0.43
CA LYS A 120 -6.37 -7.36 -1.01
C LYS A 120 -6.17 -6.11 -0.17
N THR A 121 -7.27 -5.46 0.22
CA THR A 121 -7.23 -4.25 1.04
C THR A 121 -6.52 -4.50 2.37
N VAL A 122 -6.87 -5.59 3.06
CA VAL A 122 -6.20 -5.98 4.31
C VAL A 122 -4.74 -6.33 4.08
N ALA A 123 -4.43 -7.09 3.02
CA ALA A 123 -3.05 -7.48 2.70
C ALA A 123 -2.15 -6.28 2.45
N VAL A 124 -2.59 -5.30 1.63
CA VAL A 124 -1.79 -4.11 1.34
C VAL A 124 -1.73 -3.15 2.53
N ALA A 125 -2.79 -3.07 3.36
CA ALA A 125 -2.75 -2.29 4.60
C ALA A 125 -1.69 -2.84 5.56
N LEU A 126 -1.63 -4.16 5.73
CA LEU A 126 -0.63 -4.82 6.58
C LEU A 126 0.79 -4.66 6.01
N LEU A 127 0.97 -4.90 4.71
CA LEU A 127 2.27 -4.70 4.06
C LEU A 127 2.74 -3.26 4.17
N GLY A 128 1.84 -2.29 3.93
CA GLY A 128 2.14 -0.87 4.03
C GLY A 128 2.51 -0.46 5.45
N ALA A 129 1.74 -0.86 6.46
CA ALA A 129 2.03 -0.58 7.86
C ALA A 129 3.37 -1.18 8.30
N VAL A 130 3.64 -2.45 7.98
CA VAL A 130 4.88 -3.12 8.38
C VAL A 130 6.08 -2.48 7.69
N ALA A 131 6.02 -2.24 6.38
CA ALA A 131 7.12 -1.61 5.65
C ALA A 131 7.39 -0.18 6.16
N ALA A 132 6.34 0.60 6.40
CA ALA A 132 6.45 1.94 6.97
C ALA A 132 6.98 1.94 8.40
N ALA A 133 6.64 0.94 9.23
CA ALA A 133 7.19 0.81 10.57
C ALA A 133 8.70 0.55 10.55
N VAL A 134 9.17 -0.33 9.66
CA VAL A 134 10.60 -0.57 9.48
C VAL A 134 11.29 0.69 8.94
N ALA A 135 10.71 1.34 7.93
CA ALA A 135 11.24 2.59 7.39
C ALA A 135 11.35 3.69 8.47
N ALA A 136 10.30 3.89 9.26
CA ALA A 136 10.27 4.87 10.35
C ALA A 136 11.32 4.57 11.42
N ALA A 137 11.48 3.31 11.81
CA ALA A 137 12.50 2.90 12.77
C ALA A 137 13.92 3.16 12.24
N LEU A 138 14.19 2.84 10.97
CA LEU A 138 15.48 3.12 10.34
C LEU A 138 15.73 4.62 10.20
N THR A 139 14.73 5.40 9.77
CA THR A 139 14.83 6.87 9.68
C THR A 139 15.10 7.49 11.05
N ALA A 140 14.40 7.04 12.10
CA ALA A 140 14.64 7.50 13.46
C ALA A 140 16.06 7.13 13.92
N ALA A 141 16.56 5.93 13.61
CA ALA A 141 17.92 5.53 13.93
C ALA A 141 18.97 6.42 13.24
N VAL A 142 18.76 6.78 11.96
CA VAL A 142 19.62 7.72 11.25
C VAL A 142 19.60 9.10 11.92
N LEU A 143 18.43 9.63 12.25
CA LEU A 143 18.30 10.92 12.94
C LEU A 143 18.98 10.90 14.31
N ALA A 144 18.85 9.81 15.08
CA ALA A 144 19.49 9.68 16.39
C ALA A 144 21.03 9.69 16.32
N GLY A 145 21.61 9.26 15.20
CA GLY A 145 23.06 9.25 15.01
C GLY A 145 23.63 10.51 14.35
N MET A 146 22.79 11.39 13.80
CA MET A 146 23.24 12.53 12.97
C MET A 146 22.64 13.88 13.37
N ALA A 147 21.53 13.90 14.11
CA ALA A 147 20.81 15.12 14.49
C ALA A 147 21.08 15.48 15.96
N ASP A 148 22.34 15.83 16.26
CA ASP A 148 22.74 16.21 17.62
C ASP A 148 21.96 17.45 18.11
N GLY A 149 21.41 17.37 19.32
CA GLY A 149 20.64 18.45 19.93
C GLY A 149 19.19 18.59 19.46
N ALA A 150 18.72 17.76 18.51
CA ALA A 150 17.34 17.80 18.06
C ALA A 150 16.35 17.36 19.15
N SER A 151 15.22 18.05 19.27
CA SER A 151 14.14 17.64 20.16
C SER A 151 13.44 16.37 19.64
N TRP A 152 13.28 15.40 20.54
CA TRP A 152 12.53 14.15 20.34
C TRP A 152 11.09 14.24 20.87
N ASP A 153 10.67 15.39 21.38
CA ASP A 153 9.28 15.59 21.79
C ASP A 153 8.34 15.38 20.59
N GLY A 154 7.28 14.61 20.80
CA GLY A 154 6.34 14.21 19.75
C GLY A 154 6.85 13.14 18.76
N ALA A 155 8.06 12.61 18.89
CA ALA A 155 8.60 11.60 17.95
C ALA A 155 7.73 10.33 17.87
N GLY A 156 7.21 9.85 19.00
CA GLY A 156 6.31 8.68 19.04
C GLY A 156 5.03 8.88 18.21
N ARG A 157 4.47 10.10 18.23
CA ARG A 157 3.34 10.46 17.37
C ARG A 157 3.76 10.48 15.90
N ALA A 158 4.87 11.13 15.57
CA ALA A 158 5.35 11.20 14.18
C ALA A 158 5.62 9.79 13.61
N VAL A 159 6.21 8.88 14.39
CA VAL A 159 6.38 7.47 14.01
C VAL A 159 5.04 6.77 13.84
N GLY A 160 4.09 6.97 14.76
CA GLY A 160 2.73 6.41 14.62
C GLY A 160 2.02 6.89 13.35
N VAL A 161 2.16 8.17 13.01
CA VAL A 161 1.65 8.75 11.76
C VAL A 161 2.34 8.15 10.55
N PHE A 162 3.67 8.02 10.56
CA PHE A 162 4.44 7.38 9.50
C PHE A 162 3.89 5.97 9.20
N VAL A 163 3.69 5.14 10.24
CA VAL A 163 3.13 3.79 10.09
C VAL A 163 1.71 3.82 9.50
N ALA A 164 0.85 4.70 10.03
CA ALA A 164 -0.52 4.84 9.56
C ALA A 164 -0.57 5.27 8.08
N VAL A 165 0.29 6.21 7.68
CA VAL A 165 0.45 6.68 6.30
C VAL A 165 0.79 5.55 5.34
N GLY A 166 1.67 4.63 5.76
CA GLY A 166 1.99 3.45 4.96
C GLY A 166 0.76 2.61 4.61
N ALA A 167 -0.11 2.35 5.59
CA ALA A 167 -1.36 1.63 5.36
C ALA A 167 -2.35 2.46 4.52
N VAL A 168 -2.55 3.74 4.86
CA VAL A 168 -3.50 4.66 4.21
C VAL A 168 -3.19 4.82 2.72
N PHE A 169 -1.93 5.04 2.37
CA PHE A 169 -1.53 5.21 0.97
C PHE A 169 -1.59 3.88 0.23
N ALA A 170 -1.14 2.77 0.81
CA ALA A 170 -1.29 1.45 0.18
C ALA A 170 -2.76 1.11 -0.11
N VAL A 171 -3.67 1.40 0.81
CA VAL A 171 -5.10 1.18 0.62
C VAL A 171 -5.71 2.12 -0.42
N THR A 172 -5.36 3.41 -0.37
CA THR A 172 -5.79 4.40 -1.37
C THR A 172 -5.36 3.97 -2.77
N GLY A 173 -4.11 3.56 -2.92
CA GLY A 173 -3.55 3.02 -4.17
C GLY A 173 -4.31 1.78 -4.64
N ALA A 174 -4.63 0.85 -3.74
CA ALA A 174 -5.41 -0.33 -4.08
C ALA A 174 -6.85 -0.01 -4.51
N GLY A 175 -7.51 0.94 -3.84
CA GLY A 175 -8.85 1.38 -4.23
C GLY A 175 -8.88 1.98 -5.64
N VAL A 176 -8.01 2.94 -5.89
CA VAL A 176 -7.89 3.60 -7.21
C VAL A 176 -7.40 2.64 -8.29
N GLY A 177 -6.45 1.76 -7.95
CA GLY A 177 -5.98 0.70 -8.83
C GLY A 177 -7.09 -0.27 -9.23
N ALA A 178 -7.97 -0.65 -8.30
CA ALA A 178 -9.14 -1.46 -8.60
C ALA A 178 -10.17 -0.72 -9.48
N ALA A 179 -10.34 0.60 -9.27
CA ALA A 179 -11.27 1.42 -10.04
C ALA A 179 -10.84 1.55 -11.51
N LEU A 180 -9.57 1.89 -11.75
CA LEU A 180 -9.03 2.08 -13.10
C LEU A 180 -8.71 0.73 -13.76
N ALA A 181 -8.18 -0.22 -12.99
CA ALA A 181 -7.77 -1.54 -13.45
C ALA A 181 -6.81 -1.48 -14.66
N ASN A 182 -5.96 -0.46 -14.62
CA ASN A 182 -4.84 -0.22 -15.52
C ASN A 182 -3.72 0.42 -14.67
N THR A 183 -2.58 -0.27 -14.54
CA THR A 183 -1.51 0.15 -13.62
C THR A 183 -0.92 1.52 -14.02
N PRO A 184 -0.47 1.76 -15.26
CA PRO A 184 0.00 3.09 -15.68
C PRO A 184 -1.01 4.20 -15.44
N ALA A 185 -2.28 4.00 -15.81
CA ALA A 185 -3.30 5.04 -15.65
C ALA A 185 -3.54 5.39 -14.16
N ALA A 186 -3.56 4.38 -13.29
CA ALA A 186 -3.72 4.59 -11.85
C ALA A 186 -2.52 5.31 -11.22
N MET A 187 -1.30 4.92 -11.59
CA MET A 187 -0.07 5.58 -11.18
C MET A 187 -0.07 7.05 -11.57
N THR A 188 -0.25 7.31 -12.87
CA THR A 188 -0.21 8.66 -13.43
C THR A 188 -1.27 9.54 -12.79
N THR A 189 -2.51 9.04 -12.65
CA THR A 189 -3.60 9.81 -12.02
C THR A 189 -3.25 10.19 -10.58
N LEU A 190 -2.83 9.22 -9.77
CA LEU A 190 -2.53 9.46 -8.36
C LEU A 190 -1.35 10.42 -8.18
N TYR A 191 -0.24 10.21 -8.90
CA TYR A 191 0.94 11.06 -8.78
C TYR A 191 0.70 12.46 -9.36
N LEU A 192 0.02 12.61 -10.49
CA LEU A 192 -0.32 13.93 -11.03
C LEU A 192 -1.23 14.70 -10.08
N VAL A 193 -2.21 14.04 -9.45
CA VAL A 193 -3.10 14.72 -8.51
C VAL A 193 -2.35 15.13 -7.25
N ILE A 194 -1.62 14.20 -6.62
CA ILE A 194 -0.98 14.45 -5.31
C ILE A 194 0.24 15.38 -5.44
N LEU A 195 1.06 15.22 -6.48
CA LEU A 195 2.33 15.95 -6.63
C LEU A 195 2.25 17.14 -7.60
N GLY A 196 1.19 17.23 -8.41
CA GLY A 196 1.00 18.29 -9.40
C GLY A 196 -0.19 19.17 -9.07
N VAL A 197 -1.40 18.62 -9.19
CA VAL A 197 -2.65 19.38 -9.07
C VAL A 197 -2.84 19.97 -7.67
N LEU A 198 -2.66 19.18 -6.61
CA LEU A 198 -2.90 19.64 -5.25
C LEU A 198 -1.94 20.76 -4.80
N PRO A 199 -0.62 20.69 -5.04
CA PRO A 199 0.27 21.82 -4.77
C PRO A 199 -0.10 23.10 -5.53
N ILE A 200 -0.54 22.98 -6.78
CA ILE A 200 -1.05 24.12 -7.57
C ILE A 200 -2.30 24.69 -6.91
N VAL A 201 -3.30 23.85 -6.60
CA VAL A 201 -4.52 24.27 -5.91
C VAL A 201 -4.19 24.93 -4.57
N ARG A 202 -3.24 24.41 -3.80
CA ARG A 202 -2.81 25.03 -2.54
C ARG A 202 -2.17 26.40 -2.74
N THR A 203 -1.47 26.60 -3.86
CA THR A 203 -0.80 27.87 -4.18
C THR A 203 -1.82 28.95 -4.55
N PHE A 204 -2.87 28.60 -5.31
CA PHE A 204 -3.87 29.57 -5.78
C PHE A 204 -5.12 29.67 -4.90
N GLU A 205 -5.49 28.58 -4.21
CA GLU A 205 -6.69 28.43 -3.37
C GLU A 205 -6.34 27.68 -2.06
N PRO A 206 -5.64 28.32 -1.11
CA PRO A 206 -5.10 27.66 0.08
C PRO A 206 -6.17 27.01 0.97
N GLU A 207 -7.35 27.62 1.07
CA GLU A 207 -8.47 27.09 1.86
C GLU A 207 -9.01 25.77 1.31
N VAL A 208 -8.98 25.60 0.00
CA VAL A 208 -9.42 24.36 -0.68
C VAL A 208 -8.30 23.33 -0.63
N GLY A 209 -7.07 23.74 -0.94
CA GLY A 209 -5.90 22.87 -0.95
C GLY A 209 -5.68 22.16 0.38
N SER A 210 -5.73 22.89 1.49
CA SER A 210 -5.53 22.34 2.84
C SER A 210 -6.59 21.30 3.26
N LYS A 211 -7.78 21.32 2.65
CA LYS A 211 -8.86 20.36 2.91
C LYS A 211 -8.79 19.11 2.03
N LEU A 212 -7.84 19.04 1.09
CA LEU A 212 -7.74 17.94 0.12
C LEU A 212 -6.36 17.31 0.08
N ASP A 213 -5.30 18.06 0.39
CA ASP A 213 -3.92 17.63 0.22
C ASP A 213 -3.50 16.63 1.32
N PRO A 214 -3.27 15.34 0.95
CA PRO A 214 -2.82 14.36 1.92
C PRO A 214 -1.39 14.61 2.40
N ALA A 215 -0.53 15.29 1.62
CA ALA A 215 0.83 15.61 2.04
C ALA A 215 0.84 16.60 3.21
N GLU A 216 0.02 17.64 3.12
CA GLU A 216 -0.18 18.60 4.21
C GLU A 216 -0.80 17.92 5.44
N ALA A 217 -1.81 17.07 5.23
CA ALA A 217 -2.43 16.31 6.31
C ALA A 217 -1.42 15.45 7.09
N VAL A 218 -0.52 14.74 6.38
CA VAL A 218 0.54 13.93 6.99
C VAL A 218 1.51 14.78 7.80
N LEU A 219 1.96 15.90 7.24
CA LEU A 219 2.92 16.78 7.90
C LEU A 219 2.32 17.42 9.17
N ALA A 220 1.11 17.96 9.06
CA ALA A 220 0.40 18.55 10.17
C ALA A 220 0.18 17.53 11.30
N LEU A 221 -0.28 16.31 10.97
CA LEU A 221 -0.54 15.27 11.95
C LEU A 221 0.74 14.81 12.67
N SER A 222 1.85 14.71 11.92
CA SER A 222 3.16 14.36 12.48
C SER A 222 3.62 15.39 13.51
N GLN A 223 3.39 16.68 13.23
CA GLN A 223 3.69 17.80 14.11
C GLN A 223 2.62 18.05 15.19
N GLY A 224 1.55 17.24 15.25
CA GLY A 224 0.50 17.36 16.26
C GLY A 224 -0.53 18.44 15.99
N GLN A 225 -0.53 18.99 14.77
CA GLN A 225 -1.38 20.07 14.32
C GLN A 225 -2.58 19.52 13.53
N ALA A 226 -3.65 20.32 13.46
CA ALA A 226 -4.82 20.11 12.61
C ALA A 226 -5.41 18.66 12.63
N GLN A 227 -5.35 17.97 13.77
CA GLN A 227 -5.54 16.52 13.86
C GLN A 227 -6.85 16.04 13.21
N THR A 228 -7.99 16.68 13.54
CA THR A 228 -9.30 16.32 13.00
C THR A 228 -9.34 16.46 11.48
N GLN A 229 -8.87 17.58 10.94
CA GLN A 229 -8.85 17.82 9.49
C GLN A 229 -7.93 16.82 8.79
N SER A 230 -6.72 16.61 9.29
CA SER A 230 -5.76 15.68 8.69
C SER A 230 -6.30 14.25 8.65
N VAL A 231 -6.94 13.78 9.72
CA VAL A 231 -7.56 12.45 9.77
C VAL A 231 -8.72 12.36 8.78
N LEU A 232 -9.55 13.40 8.66
CA LEU A 232 -10.65 13.43 7.68
C LEU A 232 -10.14 13.40 6.23
N VAL A 233 -9.08 14.15 5.91
CA VAL A 233 -8.46 14.14 4.58
C VAL A 233 -7.96 12.75 4.22
N LEU A 234 -7.14 12.15 5.10
CA LEU A 234 -6.57 10.83 4.86
C LEU A 234 -7.63 9.73 4.76
N THR A 235 -8.64 9.79 5.62
CA THR A 235 -9.77 8.84 5.59
C THR A 235 -10.62 9.06 4.33
N GLY A 236 -10.83 10.31 3.91
CA GLY A 236 -11.53 10.65 2.68
C GLY A 236 -10.89 10.01 1.45
N TRP A 237 -9.58 10.12 1.31
CA TRP A 237 -8.83 9.45 0.23
C TRP A 237 -9.01 7.93 0.20
N VAL A 238 -8.95 7.29 1.37
CA VAL A 238 -9.17 5.85 1.52
C VAL A 238 -10.60 5.48 1.13
N VAL A 239 -11.61 6.19 1.66
CA VAL A 239 -13.02 5.90 1.42
C VAL A 239 -13.36 6.10 -0.06
N VAL A 240 -12.96 7.22 -0.65
CA VAL A 240 -13.21 7.51 -2.07
C VAL A 240 -12.56 6.45 -2.96
N GLY A 241 -11.30 6.11 -2.72
CA GLY A 241 -10.58 5.08 -3.46
C GLY A 241 -11.27 3.71 -3.37
N LEU A 242 -11.58 3.26 -2.14
CA LEU A 242 -12.19 1.94 -1.92
C LEU A 242 -13.62 1.85 -2.48
N VAL A 243 -14.44 2.88 -2.31
CA VAL A 243 -15.81 2.93 -2.85
C VAL A 243 -15.77 2.91 -4.38
N ALA A 244 -14.94 3.75 -5.00
CA ALA A 244 -14.78 3.75 -6.46
C ALA A 244 -14.32 2.38 -6.96
N GLY A 245 -13.30 1.79 -6.32
CA GLY A 245 -12.79 0.46 -6.65
C GLY A 245 -13.85 -0.63 -6.52
N ALA A 246 -14.61 -0.62 -5.42
CA ALA A 246 -15.67 -1.61 -5.17
C ALA A 246 -16.83 -1.50 -6.17
N VAL A 247 -17.29 -0.28 -6.46
CA VAL A 247 -18.40 -0.03 -7.40
C VAL A 247 -18.01 -0.46 -8.81
N VAL A 248 -16.84 -0.04 -9.30
CA VAL A 248 -16.39 -0.37 -10.67
C VAL A 248 -16.12 -1.87 -10.80
N THR A 249 -15.45 -2.50 -9.83
CA THR A 249 -15.11 -3.94 -9.89
C THR A 249 -16.34 -4.83 -9.90
N ARG A 250 -17.44 -4.42 -9.24
CA ARG A 250 -18.72 -5.17 -9.26
C ARG A 250 -19.40 -5.10 -10.62
N ARG A 251 -19.27 -3.99 -11.35
CA ARG A 251 -19.93 -3.76 -12.64
C ARG A 251 -19.11 -4.26 -13.83
N ARG A 252 -17.78 -4.37 -13.69
CA ARG A 252 -16.87 -4.72 -14.78
C ARG A 252 -17.02 -6.19 -15.17
N ALA A 253 -17.30 -6.48 -16.44
CA ALA A 253 -17.29 -7.86 -16.94
C ALA A 253 -15.86 -8.42 -16.90
N VAL A 254 -15.74 -9.70 -16.58
CA VAL A 254 -14.47 -10.45 -16.59
C VAL A 254 -14.58 -11.39 -17.78
N ALA A 255 -14.09 -10.94 -18.93
CA ALA A 255 -14.04 -11.69 -20.18
C ALA A 255 -12.61 -12.17 -20.40
#